data_AF-A0A5M8RIV1-F1
#
_entry.id   AF-A0A5M8RIV1-F1
#
_cell.length_a   1.000
_cell.length_b   1.000
_cell.length_c   1.000
_cell.angle_alpha   90.00
_cell.angle_beta   90.00
_cell.angle_gamma   90.00
#
_symmetry.space_group_name_H-M   'P 1'
#
loop_
_entity.id
_entity.type
_entity.pdbx_description
1 polymer ?
#
loop_
_entity_poly.entity_id
_entity_poly.type
_entity_poly.pdbx_seq_one_letter_code
_entity_poly.pdbx_strand_id
1 'polypeptide(L)'
;MDKNPSSVEGLIFQTHIQRLQELMAKFVEETITKEEWKELWKLNEQCIEMMASTLEDTNKLSMKESLIPKDESQTLIKLLHESVQKVKNSNKRMEDFFD
;
A
#
# COMPACT_ATOMS: atom_id res chain seq x y z
N MET A 1 -25.99 -14.50 -1.37
CA MET A 1 -24.55 -14.17 -1.24
C MET A 1 -24.43 -13.25 -0.04
N ASP A 2 -24.11 -13.84 1.10
CA ASP A 2 -24.01 -13.12 2.36
C ASP A 2 -22.88 -12.10 2.28
N LYS A 3 -23.27 -10.83 2.31
CA LYS A 3 -22.36 -9.72 2.53
C LYS A 3 -21.89 -9.84 3.97
N ASN A 4 -20.78 -10.55 4.19
CA ASN A 4 -20.03 -10.39 5.42
C ASN A 4 -19.90 -8.89 5.68
N PRO A 5 -20.26 -8.36 6.87
CA PRO A 5 -19.97 -6.97 7.17
C PRO A 5 -18.46 -6.85 7.12
N SER A 6 -17.93 -6.21 6.07
CA SER A 6 -16.53 -5.84 6.01
C SER A 6 -16.24 -5.12 7.32
N SER A 7 -15.21 -5.56 8.05
CA SER A 7 -14.75 -4.81 9.21
C SER A 7 -14.49 -3.37 8.79
N VAL A 8 -14.64 -2.42 9.73
CA VAL A 8 -14.36 -1.00 9.46
C VAL A 8 -12.97 -0.83 8.84
N GLU A 9 -11.99 -1.59 9.34
CA GLU A 9 -10.63 -1.67 8.80
C GLU A 9 -10.61 -2.19 7.36
N GLY A 10 -11.39 -3.22 7.03
CA GLY A 10 -11.52 -3.71 5.66
C GLY A 10 -12.12 -2.69 4.70
N LEU A 11 -13.10 -1.88 5.16
CA LEU A 11 -13.68 -0.80 4.36
C LEU A 11 -12.68 0.34 4.12
N ILE A 12 -11.90 0.69 5.15
CA ILE A 12 -10.82 1.67 5.05
C ILE A 12 -9.77 1.19 4.05
N PHE A 13 -9.32 -0.07 4.18
CA PHE A 13 -8.33 -0.64 3.27
C PHE A 13 -8.84 -0.68 1.83
N GLN A 14 -10.09 -1.12 1.61
CA GLN A 14 -10.71 -1.11 0.29
C GLN A 14 -10.75 0.31 -0.32
N THR A 15 -11.10 1.31 0.48
CA THR A 15 -11.14 2.72 0.04
C THR A 15 -9.73 3.20 -0.34
N HIS A 16 -8.72 2.89 0.48
CA HIS A 16 -7.33 3.24 0.16
C HIS A 16 -6.83 2.54 -1.11
N ILE A 17 -7.17 1.27 -1.32
CA ILE A 17 -6.80 0.53 -2.54
C ILE A 17 -7.46 1.14 -3.79
N GLN A 18 -8.75 1.49 -3.72
CA GLN A 18 -9.45 2.14 -4.83
C GLN A 18 -8.80 3.48 -5.19
N ARG A 19 -8.51 4.32 -4.18
CA ARG A 19 -7.83 5.59 -4.41
C ARG A 19 -6.41 5.42 -4.94
N LEU A 20 -5.70 4.41 -4.45
CA LEU A 20 -4.37 4.07 -4.94
C LEU A 20 -4.40 3.68 -6.42
N GLN A 21 -5.38 2.88 -6.85
CA GLN A 21 -5.57 2.51 -8.26
C GLN A 21 -5.82 3.75 -9.15
N GLU A 22 -6.68 4.67 -8.72
CA GLU A 22 -6.94 5.91 -9.46
C GLU A 22 -5.67 6.75 -9.64
N LEU A 23 -4.91 6.94 -8.56
CA LEU A 23 -3.69 7.75 -8.60
C LEU A 23 -2.58 7.09 -9.43
N MET A 24 -2.44 5.76 -9.36
CA MET A 24 -1.50 5.03 -10.21
C MET A 24 -1.88 5.14 -11.68
N ALA A 25 -3.17 5.10 -12.02
CA ALA A 25 -3.63 5.30 -13.40
C ALA A 25 -3.27 6.71 -13.90
N LYS A 26 -3.54 7.75 -13.11
CA LYS A 26 -3.15 9.13 -13.44
C LYS A 26 -1.65 9.30 -13.59
N PHE A 27 -0.86 8.61 -12.78
CA PHE A 27 0.60 8.61 -12.91
C PHE A 27 1.05 7.98 -14.23
N VAL A 28 0.48 6.84 -14.62
CA VAL A 28 0.78 6.17 -15.90
C VAL A 28 0.34 7.01 -17.09
N GLU A 29 -0.78 7.72 -16.98
CA GLU A 29 -1.32 8.62 -18.01
C GLU A 29 -0.64 10.01 -18.04
N GLU A 30 0.32 10.27 -17.14
CA GLU A 30 1.00 11.56 -17.00
C GLU A 30 0.04 12.75 -16.71
N THR A 31 -1.13 12.47 -16.13
CA THR A 31 -2.16 13.47 -15.78
C THR A 31 -2.19 13.81 -14.28
N ILE A 32 -1.33 13.17 -13.49
CA ILE A 32 -1.28 13.34 -12.04
C ILE A 32 -0.82 14.75 -11.66
N THR A 33 -1.48 15.37 -10.66
CA THR A 33 -1.05 16.66 -10.11
C THR A 33 -0.01 16.50 -9.01
N LYS A 34 0.60 17.61 -8.57
CA LYS A 34 1.56 17.63 -7.44
C LYS A 34 0.94 17.13 -6.14
N GLU A 35 -0.30 17.54 -5.85
CA GLU A 35 -1.04 17.14 -4.65
C GLU A 35 -1.36 15.64 -4.70
N GLU A 36 -1.82 15.17 -5.86
CA GLU A 36 -2.13 13.76 -6.10
C GLU A 36 -0.89 12.88 -6.07
N TRP A 37 0.25 13.40 -6.52
CA TRP A 37 1.55 12.73 -6.41
C TRP A 37 1.97 12.53 -4.95
N LYS A 38 1.81 13.56 -4.10
CA LYS A 38 2.07 13.44 -2.66
C LYS A 38 1.10 12.47 -1.99
N GLU A 39 -0.16 12.52 -2.39
CA GLU A 39 -1.19 11.59 -1.92
C GLU A 39 -0.85 10.13 -2.29
N LEU A 40 -0.41 9.89 -3.52
CA LEU A 40 0.01 8.58 -4.01
C LEU A 40 1.13 7.98 -3.15
N TRP A 41 2.13 8.77 -2.78
CA TRP A 41 3.20 8.30 -1.90
C TRP A 41 2.69 7.91 -0.52
N LYS A 42 1.86 8.77 0.07
CA LYS A 42 1.28 8.53 1.40
C LYS A 42 0.41 7.26 1.39
N LEU A 43 -0.42 7.07 0.38
CA LEU A 43 -1.30 5.90 0.28
C LEU A 43 -0.53 4.60 0.07
N ASN A 44 0.57 4.62 -0.69
CA ASN A 44 1.45 3.45 -0.81
C ASN A 44 2.02 3.03 0.56
N GLU A 45 2.53 3.98 1.34
CA GLU A 45 3.06 3.70 2.69
C GLU A 45 1.98 3.12 3.61
N GLN A 46 0.79 3.73 3.63
CA GLN A 46 -0.35 3.25 4.42
C GLN A 46 -0.83 1.85 3.99
N CYS A 47 -0.85 1.55 2.69
CA CYS A 47 -1.23 0.24 2.19
C CYS A 47 -0.24 -0.86 2.62
N ILE A 48 1.05 -0.56 2.65
CA ILE A 48 2.07 -1.49 3.14
C ILE A 48 1.88 -1.78 4.63
N GLU A 49 1.61 -0.75 5.45
CA GLU A 49 1.35 -0.90 6.88
C GLU A 49 0.11 -1.75 7.16
N MET A 50 -1.00 -1.48 6.47
CA MET A 50 -2.24 -2.26 6.61
C MET A 50 -2.05 -3.72 6.19
N MET A 51 -1.25 -3.97 5.14
CA MET A 51 -0.89 -5.33 4.72
C MET A 51 -0.03 -6.03 5.78
N ALA A 52 0.94 -5.34 6.39
CA ALA A 52 1.75 -5.89 7.47
C ALA A 52 0.89 -6.32 8.66
N SER A 53 -0.06 -5.47 9.09
CA SER A 53 -1.01 -5.82 10.16
C SER A 53 -1.87 -7.02 9.78
N THR A 54 -2.41 -7.03 8.55
CA THR A 54 -3.26 -8.13 8.07
C THR A 54 -2.52 -9.46 8.05
N LEU A 55 -1.25 -9.47 7.63
CA LEU A 55 -0.39 -10.67 7.64
C LEU A 55 -0.12 -11.15 9.07
N GLU A 56 0.14 -10.23 10.00
CA GLU A 56 0.35 -10.56 11.41
C GLU A 56 -0.92 -11.15 12.05
N ASP A 57 -2.07 -10.54 11.82
CA ASP A 57 -3.36 -10.98 12.37
C ASP A 57 -3.78 -12.33 11.78
N THR A 58 -3.57 -12.52 10.48
CA THR A 58 -3.83 -13.80 9.80
C THR A 58 -2.95 -14.91 10.37
N ASN A 59 -1.66 -14.63 10.61
CA ASN A 59 -0.75 -15.60 11.22
C ASN A 59 -1.09 -15.91 12.69
N LYS A 60 -1.63 -14.95 13.45
CA LYS A 60 -2.12 -15.19 14.81
C LYS A 60 -3.38 -16.05 14.83
N LEU A 61 -4.26 -15.87 13.84
CA LEU A 61 -5.50 -16.65 13.70
C LEU A 61 -5.24 -18.08 13.23
N SER A 62 -4.19 -18.32 12.43
CA SER A 62 -3.81 -19.66 11.97
C SER A 62 -3.19 -20.47 13.10
N MET A 63 -4.05 -21.10 13.93
CA MET A 63 -3.67 -21.88 15.12
C MET A 63 -2.77 -23.11 14.90
N LYS A 64 -2.29 -23.38 13.67
CA LYS A 64 -1.52 -24.61 13.37
C LYS A 64 -0.23 -24.42 12.58
N GLU A 65 -0.07 -23.34 11.84
CA GLU A 65 1.15 -22.99 11.08
C GLU A 65 0.93 -21.57 10.56
N SER A 66 1.94 -20.70 10.64
CA SER A 66 1.85 -19.37 10.03
C SER A 66 1.54 -19.52 8.54
N LEU A 67 0.52 -18.83 8.05
CA LEU A 67 0.09 -18.86 6.65
C LEU A 67 1.22 -18.39 5.72
N ILE A 68 2.03 -17.46 6.21
CA ILE A 68 3.33 -17.08 5.65
C ILE A 68 4.35 -17.08 6.81
N PRO A 69 5.52 -17.72 6.66
CA PRO A 69 6.60 -17.62 7.63
C PRO A 69 6.90 -16.16 8.01
N LYS A 70 7.15 -15.90 9.29
CA LYS A 70 7.30 -14.53 9.81
C LYS A 70 8.49 -13.79 9.17
N ASP A 71 9.56 -14.51 8.92
CA ASP A 71 10.74 -14.01 8.22
C ASP A 71 10.40 -13.62 6.77
N GLU A 72 9.67 -14.47 6.04
CA GLU A 72 9.23 -14.16 4.68
C GLU A 72 8.32 -12.91 4.62
N SER A 73 7.35 -12.80 5.53
CA SER A 73 6.46 -11.63 5.57
C SER A 73 7.20 -10.34 5.95
N GLN A 74 8.12 -10.40 6.92
CA GLN A 74 8.96 -9.26 7.27
C GLN A 74 9.88 -8.84 6.12
N THR A 75 10.47 -9.79 5.41
CA THR A 75 11.27 -9.51 4.21
C THR A 75 10.43 -8.83 3.13
N LEU A 76 9.22 -9.33 2.85
CA LEU A 76 8.33 -8.72 1.86
C LEU A 76 7.98 -7.28 2.22
N ILE A 77 7.52 -7.01 3.45
CA ILE A 77 7.16 -5.67 3.90
C ILE A 77 8.36 -4.71 3.82
N LYS A 78 9.55 -5.18 4.22
CA LYS A 78 10.79 -4.40 4.09
C LYS A 78 11.10 -4.05 2.63
N LEU A 79 11.06 -5.03 1.73
CA LEU A 79 11.34 -4.81 0.30
C LEU A 79 10.33 -3.85 -0.34
N LEU A 80 9.06 -3.92 0.05
CA LEU A 80 8.04 -2.99 -0.43
C LEU A 80 8.31 -1.56 0.03
N HIS A 81 8.60 -1.34 1.32
CA HIS A 81 9.00 -0.02 1.81
C HIS A 81 10.25 0.51 1.09
N GLU A 82 11.29 -0.31 0.94
CA GLU A 82 12.52 0.06 0.25
C GLU A 82 12.27 0.41 -1.23
N SER A 83 11.39 -0.33 -1.92
CA SER A 83 11.02 -0.04 -3.30
C SER A 83 10.30 1.30 -3.44
N VAL A 84 9.34 1.58 -2.56
CA VAL A 84 8.60 2.86 -2.54
C VAL A 84 9.55 4.02 -2.28
N GLN A 85 10.44 3.90 -1.29
CA GLN A 85 11.46 4.93 -1.02
C GLN A 85 12.45 5.10 -2.18
N LYS A 86 12.86 4.01 -2.84
CA LYS A 86 13.78 4.08 -3.98
C LYS A 86 13.13 4.79 -5.17
N VAL A 87 11.87 4.50 -5.48
CA VAL A 87 11.15 5.19 -6.56
C VAL A 87 10.91 6.66 -6.19
N LYS A 88 10.52 6.97 -4.95
CA LYS A 88 10.38 8.35 -4.46
C LYS A 88 11.67 9.15 -4.60
N ASN A 89 12.80 8.58 -4.21
CA ASN A 89 14.11 9.23 -4.31
C ASN A 89 14.58 9.37 -5.77
N SER A 90 14.27 8.40 -6.63
CA SER A 90 14.61 8.45 -8.07
C SER A 90 13.72 9.45 -8.82
N ASN A 91 12.47 9.63 -8.36
CA ASN A 91 11.49 10.57 -8.90
C ASN A 91 11.49 11.93 -8.20
N LYS A 92 12.57 12.32 -7.50
CA LYS A 92 12.78 13.74 -7.11
C LYS A 92 12.66 14.68 -8.31
N ARG A 93 13.05 14.21 -9.50
CA ARG A 93 12.85 14.89 -10.78
C ARG A 93 11.39 15.26 -11.06
N MET A 94 10.43 14.46 -10.61
CA MET A 94 9.01 14.72 -10.87
C MET A 94 8.44 15.81 -9.95
N GLU A 95 8.89 15.90 -8.71
CA GLU A 95 8.60 17.09 -7.88
C GLU A 95 9.18 18.36 -8.51
N ASP A 96 10.39 18.29 -9.08
CA ASP A 96 11.01 19.39 -9.83
C ASP A 96 10.26 19.74 -11.13
N PHE A 97 9.45 18.83 -11.71
CA PHE A 97 8.61 19.10 -12.89
C PHE A 97 7.32 19.85 -12.54
N PHE A 98 6.89 19.84 -11.27
CA PHE A 98 5.69 20.52 -10.79
C PHE A 98 5.96 21.89 -10.13
N ASP A 99 7.24 22.29 -10.01
CA ASP A 99 7.68 23.62 -9.55
C ASP A 99 8.12 24.49 -10.73
#